data_AF-A0A1H9NT56-F1
#
_entry.id   AF-A0A1H9NT56-F1
#
_cell.length_a   1.000
_cell.length_b   1.000
_cell.length_c   1.000
_cell.angle_alpha   90.00
_cell.angle_beta   90.00
_cell.angle_gamma   90.00
#
_symmetry.space_group_name_H-M   'P 1'
#
loop_
_entity.id
_entity.type
_entity.pdbx_description
1 polymer ?
#
loop_
_entity_poly.entity_id
_entity_poly.type
_entity_poly.pdbx_seq_one_letter_code
_entity_poly.pdbx_strand_id
1 'polypeptide(L)'
;MKKTKTWMDHFVIVVLITMLSYSAILLANAWMNGVHIGEWIWNRHQNQFSWYSRPLFIIPACYYAYKRKLGFVIGILVLLGTSLFWFAPPTEVPKTISGCTLPIERNHNLVER
;
A
#
# COMPACT_ATOMS: atom_id res chain seq x y z
N MET A 1 35.55 -4.69 -12.97
CA MET A 1 35.16 -3.39 -12.39
C MET A 1 34.39 -3.65 -11.09
N LYS A 2 34.99 -3.49 -9.91
CA LYS A 2 34.29 -3.68 -8.63
C LYS A 2 33.27 -2.55 -8.46
N LYS A 3 31.97 -2.86 -8.53
CA LYS A 3 30.92 -1.89 -8.14
C LYS A 3 31.11 -1.60 -6.65
N THR A 4 31.67 -0.46 -6.31
CA THR A 4 31.70 0.02 -4.94
C THR A 4 30.26 0.35 -4.54
N LYS A 5 29.75 -0.38 -3.54
CA LYS A 5 28.41 -0.13 -2.99
C LYS A 5 28.48 1.19 -2.24
N THR A 6 27.69 2.17 -2.67
CA THR A 6 27.78 3.50 -2.07
C THR A 6 27.16 3.47 -0.66
N TRP A 7 27.62 4.35 0.22
CA TRP A 7 27.06 4.48 1.58
C TRP A 7 25.53 4.69 1.55
N MET A 8 25.05 5.45 0.57
CA MET A 8 23.62 5.69 0.34
C MET A 8 22.85 4.42 -0.07
N ASP A 9 23.47 3.52 -0.85
CA ASP A 9 22.86 2.23 -1.20
C ASP A 9 22.67 1.34 0.04
N HIS A 10 23.66 1.33 0.94
CA HIS A 10 23.56 0.60 2.20
C HIS A 10 22.45 1.16 3.08
N PHE A 11 22.39 2.48 3.23
CA PHE A 11 21.32 3.13 3.97
C PHE A 11 19.93 2.75 3.44
N VAL A 12 19.72 2.84 2.12
CA VAL A 12 18.44 2.47 1.49
C VAL A 12 18.13 0.99 1.66
N ILE A 13 19.11 0.09 1.58
CA ILE A 13 18.89 -1.34 1.83
C ILE A 13 18.47 -1.60 3.28
N VAL A 14 19.12 -0.96 4.25
CA VAL A 14 18.75 -1.12 5.66
C VAL A 14 17.30 -0.66 5.88
N VAL A 15 16.94 0.53 5.36
CA VAL A 15 15.57 1.05 5.45
C VAL A 15 14.56 0.10 4.77
N LEU A 16 14.85 -0.39 3.56
CA LEU A 16 14.00 -1.34 2.85
C LEU A 16 13.78 -2.63 3.65
N ILE A 17 14.86 -3.21 4.17
CA ILE A 17 14.79 -4.45 4.98
C ILE A 17 13.96 -4.21 6.23
N THR A 18 14.26 -3.15 7.00
CA THR A 18 13.52 -2.83 8.22
C THR A 18 12.02 -2.67 7.96
N MET A 19 11.65 -1.93 6.91
CA MET A 19 10.24 -1.68 6.58
C MET A 19 9.52 -2.93 6.06
N LEU A 20 10.19 -3.77 5.28
CA LEU A 20 9.64 -5.05 4.82
C LEU A 20 9.49 -6.05 5.98
N SER A 21 10.46 -6.11 6.89
CA SER A 21 10.35 -6.92 8.11
C SER A 21 9.18 -6.48 8.99
N TYR A 22 8.99 -5.17 9.18
CA TYR A 22 7.83 -4.64 9.90
C TYR A 22 6.51 -5.04 9.25
N SER A 23 6.43 -4.93 7.92
CA SER A 23 5.28 -5.36 7.12
C SER A 23 4.97 -6.85 7.30
N ALA A 24 6.00 -7.69 7.28
CA ALA A 24 5.86 -9.14 7.48
C ALA A 24 5.35 -9.48 8.88
N ILE A 25 5.81 -8.76 9.92
CA ILE A 25 5.33 -8.94 11.29
C ILE A 25 3.84 -8.60 11.41
N LEU A 26 3.39 -7.51 10.79
CA LEU A 26 1.96 -7.14 10.79
C LEU A 26 1.09 -8.20 10.10
N LEU A 27 1.54 -8.71 8.96
CA LEU A 27 0.83 -9.76 8.24
C LEU A 27 0.80 -11.07 9.03
N ALA A 28 1.92 -11.46 9.65
CA ALA A 28 1.99 -12.64 10.51
C ALA A 28 1.07 -12.51 11.72
N ASN A 29 1.03 -11.34 12.36
CA ASN A 29 0.09 -11.06 13.45
C ASN A 29 -1.36 -11.19 12.99
N ALA A 30 -1.73 -10.64 11.83
CA ALA A 30 -3.09 -10.77 11.30
C ALA A 30 -3.48 -12.24 11.04
N TRP A 31 -2.55 -13.02 10.49
CA TRP A 31 -2.73 -14.46 10.25
C TRP A 31 -2.90 -15.24 11.57
N MET A 32 -2.05 -14.97 12.57
CA MET A 32 -2.11 -15.66 13.87
C MET A 32 -3.41 -15.34 14.64
N ASN A 33 -4.02 -14.18 14.40
CA ASN A 33 -5.32 -13.82 14.98
C ASN A 33 -6.51 -14.47 14.26
N GLY A 34 -6.28 -15.32 13.25
CA GLY A 34 -7.34 -16.03 12.52
C GLY A 34 -8.21 -15.14 11.63
N VAL A 35 -7.76 -13.92 11.34
CA VAL A 35 -8.51 -12.98 10.50
C VAL A 35 -8.36 -13.39 9.03
N HIS A 36 -9.44 -13.31 8.27
CA HIS A 36 -9.39 -13.51 6.82
C HIS A 36 -8.49 -12.44 6.18
N ILE A 37 -7.30 -12.83 5.71
CA ILE A 37 -6.27 -11.91 5.19
C ILE A 37 -6.84 -11.03 4.07
N GLY A 38 -7.61 -11.61 3.15
CA GLY A 38 -8.16 -10.85 2.01
C GLY A 38 -9.03 -9.68 2.44
N GLU A 39 -9.91 -9.90 3.42
CA GLU A 39 -10.79 -8.86 3.96
C GLU A 39 -10.01 -7.85 4.81
N TRP A 40 -9.05 -8.33 5.60
CA TRP A 40 -8.16 -7.49 6.41
C TRP A 40 -7.35 -6.50 5.56
N ILE A 41 -6.83 -6.96 4.41
CA ILE A 41 -6.11 -6.13 3.44
C ILE A 41 -7.08 -5.16 2.77
N TRP A 42 -8.24 -5.64 2.32
CA TRP A 42 -9.23 -4.82 1.63
C TRP A 42 -9.71 -3.63 2.46
N ASN A 43 -10.03 -3.87 3.74
CA ASN A 43 -10.48 -2.82 4.65
C ASN A 43 -9.41 -1.75 4.89
N ARG A 44 -8.12 -2.13 4.87
CA ARG A 44 -6.99 -1.18 5.02
C ARG A 44 -6.63 -0.48 3.71
N HIS A 45 -6.92 -1.08 2.56
CA HIS A 45 -6.66 -0.50 1.24
C HIS A 45 -7.44 0.81 0.98
N GLN A 46 -8.61 0.96 1.60
CA GLN A 46 -9.44 2.16 1.49
C GLN A 46 -8.83 3.38 2.19
N ASN A 47 -7.77 3.21 2.99
CA ASN A 47 -7.14 4.31 3.69
C ASN A 47 -6.37 5.23 2.70
N GLN A 48 -6.80 6.49 2.59
CA GLN A 48 -6.19 7.48 1.70
C GLN A 48 -4.74 7.82 2.06
N PHE A 49 -4.31 7.64 3.32
CA PHE A 49 -2.91 7.82 3.70
C PHE A 49 -1.98 6.84 2.96
N SER A 50 -2.45 5.61 2.73
CA SER A 50 -1.72 4.66 1.90
C SER A 50 -1.61 5.15 0.46
N TRP A 51 -2.62 5.87 -0.06
CA TRP A 51 -2.61 6.40 -1.43
C TRP A 51 -1.62 7.55 -1.59
N TYR A 52 -1.50 8.43 -0.59
CA TYR A 52 -0.52 9.51 -0.59
C TYR A 52 0.92 9.00 -0.49
N SER A 53 1.16 7.88 0.20
CA SER A 53 2.50 7.29 0.23
C SER A 53 2.98 6.75 -1.13
N ARG A 54 2.06 6.45 -2.06
CA ARG A 54 2.41 5.86 -3.36
C ARG A 54 3.28 6.75 -4.24
N PRO A 55 2.88 8.00 -4.56
CA PRO A 55 3.72 8.91 -5.33
C PRO A 55 5.07 9.17 -4.64
N LEU A 56 5.11 9.14 -3.30
CA LEU A 56 6.35 9.32 -2.54
C LEU A 56 7.37 8.20 -2.80
N PHE A 57 6.93 6.94 -2.91
CA PHE A 57 7.81 5.80 -3.23
C PHE A 57 8.20 5.72 -4.71
N ILE A 58 7.40 6.30 -5.61
CA ILE A 58 7.70 6.32 -7.05
C ILE A 58 8.93 7.19 -7.34
N ILE A 59 9.08 8.34 -6.67
CA ILE A 59 10.23 9.25 -6.85
C ILE A 59 11.60 8.56 -6.66
N PRO A 60 11.88 7.89 -5.52
CA PRO A 60 13.15 7.17 -5.34
C PRO A 60 13.27 5.97 -6.28
N ALA A 61 12.16 5.30 -6.65
CA ALA A 61 12.21 4.23 -7.65
C ALA A 61 12.68 4.76 -9.01
N CYS A 62 12.20 5.91 -9.45
CA CYS A 62 12.64 6.57 -10.68
C CYS A 62 14.14 6.93 -10.65
N TYR A 63 14.64 7.42 -9.52
CA TYR A 63 16.07 7.71 -9.35
C TYR A 63 16.95 6.45 -9.50
N TYR A 64 16.56 5.34 -8.86
CA TYR A 64 17.30 4.08 -8.97
C TYR A 64 17.16 3.41 -10.35
N ALA A 65 16.03 3.62 -11.02
CA ALA A 65 15.83 3.21 -12.41
C ALA A 65 16.78 3.97 -13.34
N TYR A 66 16.92 5.29 -13.17
CA TYR A 66 17.88 6.11 -13.91
C TYR A 66 19.32 5.62 -13.70
N LYS A 67 19.68 5.24 -12.47
CA LYS A 67 20.99 4.65 -12.13
C LYS A 67 21.15 3.17 -12.57
N ARG A 68 20.18 2.60 -13.29
CA ARG A 68 20.18 1.19 -13.77
C ARG A 68 20.34 0.15 -12.64
N LYS A 69 19.81 0.45 -11.44
CA LYS A 69 19.85 -0.45 -10.28
C LYS A 69 18.49 -1.13 -10.06
N LEU A 70 18.17 -2.10 -10.92
CA LEU A 70 16.85 -2.76 -10.94
C LEU A 70 16.46 -3.41 -9.61
N GLY A 71 17.41 -3.97 -8.84
CA GLY A 71 17.11 -4.57 -7.53
C GLY A 71 16.48 -3.57 -6.53
N PHE A 72 16.92 -2.32 -6.54
CA PHE A 72 16.33 -1.27 -5.70
C PHE A 72 14.95 -0.86 -6.20
N VAL A 73 14.75 -0.80 -7.51
CA VAL A 73 13.44 -0.51 -8.11
C VAL A 73 12.43 -1.56 -7.68
N ILE A 74 12.76 -2.85 -7.84
CA ILE A 74 11.90 -3.95 -7.41
C ILE A 74 11.64 -3.89 -5.90
N GLY A 75 12.68 -3.67 -5.08
CA GLY A 75 12.52 -3.54 -3.63
C GLY A 75 11.57 -2.42 -3.22
N ILE A 76 11.67 -1.25 -3.87
CA ILE A 76 10.78 -0.11 -3.61
C ILE A 76 9.35 -0.40 -4.10
N LEU A 77 9.17 -1.09 -5.23
CA LEU A 77 7.84 -1.49 -5.72
C LEU A 77 7.17 -2.53 -4.80
N VAL A 78 7.94 -3.48 -4.26
CA VAL A 78 7.44 -4.40 -3.24
C VAL A 78 7.06 -3.64 -1.97
N LEU A 79 7.91 -2.71 -1.53
CA LEU A 79 7.63 -1.85 -0.37
C LEU A 79 6.35 -1.03 -0.56
N LEU A 80 6.15 -0.47 -1.76
CA LEU A 80 4.95 0.24 -2.16
C LEU A 80 3.69 -0.64 -2.01
N GLY A 81 3.76 -1.92 -2.41
CA GLY A 81 2.66 -2.87 -2.22
C GLY A 81 2.37 -3.14 -0.73
N THR A 82 3.41 -3.24 0.10
CA THR A 82 3.26 -3.49 1.54
C THR A 82 2.78 -2.27 2.35
N SER A 83 2.78 -1.06 1.77
CA SER A 83 2.28 0.16 2.43
C SER A 83 0.82 0.06 2.89
N LEU A 84 0.05 -0.86 2.31
CA LEU A 84 -1.32 -1.19 2.70
C LEU A 84 -1.44 -1.72 4.13
N PHE A 85 -0.39 -2.33 4.66
CA PHE A 85 -0.42 -2.97 5.97
C PHE A 85 -0.20 -2.00 7.13
N TRP A 86 0.40 -0.84 6.84
CA TRP A 86 0.93 0.05 7.88
C TRP A 86 -0.16 0.90 8.54
N PHE A 87 -1.27 1.10 7.84
CA PHE A 87 -2.33 1.98 8.30
C PHE A 87 -3.53 1.18 8.79
N ALA A 88 -4.17 1.69 9.84
CA ALA A 88 -5.42 1.14 10.35
C ALA A 88 -6.55 1.31 9.32
N PRO A 89 -7.57 0.43 9.34
CA PRO A 89 -8.76 0.65 8.54
C PRO A 89 -9.42 1.98 8.94
N PRO A 90 -9.95 2.77 7.98
CA PRO A 90 -10.59 4.03 8.29
C PRO A 90 -11.85 3.79 9.13
N THR A 91 -12.03 4.60 10.19
CA THR A 91 -13.24 4.56 11.04
C THR A 91 -14.47 5.08 10.30
N GLU A 92 -14.26 5.97 9.32
CA GLU A 92 -15.28 6.55 8.47
C GLU A 92 -14.80 6.56 7.02
N VAL A 93 -15.56 5.96 6.11
CA VAL A 93 -15.29 6.03 4.67
C VAL A 93 -15.94 7.32 4.14
N PRO A 94 -15.19 8.27 3.55
CA PRO A 94 -15.78 9.45 2.94
C PRO A 94 -16.80 9.03 1.86
N LYS A 95 -18.02 9.59 1.90
CA LYS A 95 -19.12 9.29 0.96
C LYS A 95 -18.72 9.38 -0.52
N THR A 96 -17.69 10.16 -0.84
CA THR A 96 -17.11 10.31 -2.17
C THR A 96 -16.54 9.01 -2.74
N ILE A 97 -16.06 8.08 -1.90
CA ILE A 97 -15.52 6.77 -2.32
C ILE A 97 -16.65 5.71 -2.35
N SER A 98 -17.73 5.92 -1.58
CA SER A 98 -18.94 5.10 -1.57
C SER A 98 -19.89 5.37 -2.75
N GLY A 99 -19.49 6.17 -3.73
CA GLY A 99 -20.33 6.76 -4.79
C GLY A 99 -20.91 5.80 -5.85
N CYS A 100 -21.07 4.50 -5.56
CA CYS A 100 -21.78 3.57 -6.44
C CYS A 100 -23.07 2.99 -5.83
N THR A 101 -23.69 3.69 -4.87
CA THR A 101 -25.14 3.55 -4.68
C THR A 101 -25.81 4.54 -5.61
N LEU A 102 -25.98 4.13 -6.88
CA LEU A 102 -26.74 4.91 -7.84
C LEU A 102 -28.17 5.14 -7.31
N PRO A 103 -28.83 6.27 -7.66
CA PRO A 103 -30.21 6.57 -7.27
C PRO A 103 -31.28 5.60 -7.79
N ILE A 104 -30.89 4.45 -8.36
CA ILE A 104 -31.79 3.45 -8.97
C ILE A 104 -32.81 2.93 -7.93
N GLU A 105 -32.43 2.86 -6.65
CA GLU A 105 -33.34 2.43 -5.59
C GLU A 105 -34.41 3.48 -5.22
N ARG A 106 -34.24 4.74 -5.64
CA ARG A 106 -35.28 5.76 -5.47
C ARG A 106 -36.41 5.62 -6.50
N ASN A 107 -36.13 5.05 -7.68
CA ASN A 107 -37.08 5.05 -8.79
C ASN A 107 -38.02 3.82 -8.81
N HIS A 108 -37.68 2.75 -8.06
CA HIS A 108 -38.58 1.59 -7.92
C HIS A 108 -39.80 1.86 -7.04
N ASN A 109 -39.75 2.86 -6.15
CA ASN A 109 -40.87 3.21 -5.26
C ASN A 109 -41.90 4.17 -5.88
N LEU A 110 -41.68 4.63 -7.12
CA LEU A 110 -42.59 5.54 -7.83
C LEU A 110 -43.38 4.84 -8.94
N VAL A 111 -43.06 3.58 -9.25
CA VAL A 111 -43.78 2.78 -10.26
C VAL A 111 -44.90 1.94 -9.62
N GLU A 112 -44.89 1.75 -8.30
CA GLU A 112 -45.95 1.03 -7.56
C GLU A 112 -46.96 1.94 -6.84
N ARG A 113 -47.17 3.18 -7.30
CA ARG A 113 -48.30 4.03 -6.86
C ARG A 113 -49.23 4.40 -8.00
#